data_AF-A0A7K3DN36-F1
#
_entry.id   AF-A0A7K3DN36-F1
#
_cell.length_a   1.000
_cell.length_b   1.000
_cell.length_c   1.000
_cell.angle_alpha   90.00
_cell.angle_beta   90.00
_cell.angle_gamma   90.00
#
_symmetry.space_group_name_H-M   'P 1'
#
loop_
_entity.id
_entity.type
_entity.pdbx_description
1 polymer ?
#
loop_
_entity_poly.entity_id
_entity_poly.type
_entity_poly.pdbx_seq_one_letter_code
_entity_poly.pdbx_strand_id
1 'polypeptide(L)'
;MTTAARKNPSEVGRLLRSWREQRRVSQLELALRADSSARHISFVETGRSRPSEELILRLAEHLDVPVRDRNALLLAAGYAPRFSETPLDDPSMGALREGLERLLRGYEPYPAFIVDATYNVVAANNGMALLMDSLPEHLLAAQPLNAMRLTLHPEGLAPRIRNLREWRGHLLAQMERQIALSRSDALRELYEEVAAYPVRAQDAGREPQEPVPYFALPMVIEHEGHVLSFVASISTFNTPMDVTVAELAIETLLPADPATVKYLRSAAG
;
A
#
# COMPACT_ATOMS: atom_id res chain seq x y z
N MET A 1 -23.89 5.97 35.68
CA MET A 1 -23.86 7.31 35.05
C MET A 1 -22.55 7.42 34.30
N THR A 2 -22.59 7.19 32.99
CA THR A 2 -21.39 7.12 32.15
C THR A 2 -21.14 8.50 31.52
N THR A 3 -20.01 9.10 31.85
CA THR A 3 -19.59 10.43 31.40
C THR A 3 -19.37 10.41 29.89
N ALA A 4 -20.27 11.06 29.13
CA ALA A 4 -20.07 11.29 27.70
C ALA A 4 -18.89 12.27 27.50
N ALA A 5 -17.81 11.79 26.89
CA ALA A 5 -16.67 12.61 26.51
C ALA A 5 -17.15 13.80 25.66
N ARG A 6 -16.81 15.03 26.06
CA ARG A 6 -17.07 16.25 25.29
C ARG A 6 -16.28 16.18 23.97
N LYS A 7 -16.97 15.82 22.89
CA LYS A 7 -16.48 15.82 21.51
C LYS A 7 -16.18 17.26 21.08
N ASN A 8 -14.95 17.54 20.66
CA ASN A 8 -14.43 18.89 20.47
C ASN A 8 -14.40 19.28 18.97
N PRO A 9 -15.17 20.27 18.52
CA PRO A 9 -15.09 20.82 17.15
C PRO A 9 -13.67 21.29 16.76
N SER A 10 -12.84 21.61 17.76
CA SER A 10 -11.43 21.96 17.55
C SER A 10 -10.57 20.79 17.08
N GLU A 11 -10.97 19.55 17.33
CA GLU A 11 -10.20 18.35 16.98
C GLU A 11 -10.27 18.08 15.47
N VAL A 12 -11.47 18.02 14.89
CA VAL A 12 -11.65 17.85 13.44
C VAL A 12 -10.97 18.99 12.66
N GLY A 13 -11.06 20.23 13.15
CA GLY A 13 -10.39 21.38 12.55
C GLY A 13 -8.87 21.23 12.49
N ARG A 14 -8.26 20.78 13.59
CA ARG A 14 -6.82 20.48 13.64
C ARG A 14 -6.42 19.34 12.71
N LEU A 15 -7.24 18.28 12.64
CA LEU A 15 -6.99 17.14 11.76
C LEU A 15 -7.04 17.57 10.28
N LEU A 16 -8.08 18.29 9.86
CA LEU A 16 -8.19 18.83 8.50
C LEU A 16 -7.01 19.75 8.16
N ARG A 17 -6.62 20.64 9.08
CA ARG A 17 -5.45 21.51 8.93
C ARG A 17 -4.18 20.70 8.69
N SER A 18 -3.96 19.66 9.48
CA SER A 18 -2.76 18.83 9.36
C SER A 18 -2.70 18.06 8.04
N TRP A 19 -3.83 17.54 7.55
CA TRP A 19 -3.93 16.95 6.21
C TRP A 19 -3.63 17.98 5.12
N ARG A 20 -4.18 19.19 5.25
CA ARG A 20 -3.94 20.28 4.30
C ARG A 20 -2.46 20.68 4.24
N GLU A 21 -1.81 20.84 5.40
CA GLU A 21 -0.39 21.19 5.49
C GLU A 21 0.50 20.06 4.92
N GLN A 22 0.18 18.80 5.21
CA GLN A 22 0.86 17.63 4.68
C GLN A 22 0.76 17.55 3.14
N ARG A 23 -0.39 17.92 2.57
CA ARG A 23 -0.61 18.01 1.12
C ARG A 23 -0.10 19.32 0.50
N ARG A 24 0.45 20.23 1.32
CA ARG A 24 0.95 21.56 0.92
C ARG A 24 -0.09 22.42 0.21
N VAL A 25 -1.37 22.24 0.55
CA VAL A 25 -2.49 23.00 -0.02
C VAL A 25 -2.74 24.25 0.82
N SER A 26 -2.97 25.41 0.19
CA SER A 26 -3.32 26.62 0.95
C SER A 26 -4.80 26.64 1.36
N GLN A 27 -5.18 27.41 2.39
CA GLN A 27 -6.60 27.55 2.76
C GLN A 27 -7.45 28.12 1.62
N LEU A 28 -6.88 29.04 0.83
CA LEU A 28 -7.54 29.61 -0.34
C LEU A 28 -7.76 28.57 -1.44
N GLU A 29 -6.72 27.79 -1.74
CA GLU A 29 -6.79 26.72 -2.73
C GLU A 29 -7.81 25.64 -2.34
N LEU A 30 -7.80 25.21 -1.08
CA LEU A 30 -8.80 24.24 -0.58
C LEU A 30 -10.22 24.82 -0.65
N ALA A 31 -10.40 26.09 -0.29
CA ALA A 31 -11.69 26.76 -0.38
C ALA A 31 -12.21 26.80 -1.83
N LEU A 32 -11.35 27.12 -2.79
CA LEU A 32 -11.71 27.14 -4.21
C LEU A 32 -12.11 25.74 -4.73
N ARG A 33 -11.38 24.70 -4.32
CA ARG A 33 -11.70 23.31 -4.70
C ARG A 33 -13.04 22.85 -4.11
N ALA A 34 -13.28 23.17 -2.84
CA ALA A 34 -14.43 22.68 -2.08
C ALA A 34 -15.70 23.54 -2.19
N ASP A 35 -15.73 24.52 -3.09
CA ASP A 35 -16.81 25.52 -3.21
C ASP A 35 -17.14 26.17 -1.85
N SER A 36 -16.11 26.73 -1.21
CA SER A 36 -16.20 27.39 0.09
C SER A 36 -15.42 28.70 0.11
N SER A 37 -15.45 29.40 1.25
CA SER A 37 -14.63 30.61 1.44
C SER A 37 -13.40 30.32 2.29
N ALA A 38 -12.26 30.94 1.98
CA ALA A 38 -11.05 30.83 2.80
C ALA A 38 -11.30 31.21 4.26
N ARG A 39 -12.20 32.18 4.51
CA ARG A 39 -12.67 32.53 5.86
C ARG A 39 -13.35 31.35 6.55
N HIS A 40 -14.23 30.63 5.85
CA HIS A 40 -14.92 29.48 6.41
C HIS A 40 -13.94 28.32 6.68
N ILE A 41 -13.02 28.02 5.77
CA ILE A 41 -11.96 27.02 5.99
C ILE A 41 -11.14 27.39 7.24
N SER A 42 -10.74 28.66 7.38
CA SER A 42 -10.04 29.16 8.55
C SER A 42 -10.84 28.97 9.85
N PHE A 43 -12.16 29.23 9.83
CA PHE A 43 -13.02 29.03 11.00
C PHE A 43 -13.15 27.56 11.39
N VAL A 44 -13.25 26.65 10.41
CA VAL A 44 -13.26 25.21 10.66
C VAL A 44 -11.93 24.77 11.28
N GLU A 45 -10.79 25.14 10.68
CA GLU A 45 -9.46 24.75 11.16
C GLU A 45 -9.13 25.29 12.56
N THR A 46 -9.70 26.45 12.92
CA THR A 46 -9.52 27.08 14.23
C THR A 46 -10.60 26.71 15.25
N GLY A 47 -11.56 25.85 14.88
CA GLY A 47 -12.65 25.42 15.75
C GLY A 47 -13.71 26.49 16.04
N ARG A 48 -13.72 27.59 15.28
CA ARG A 48 -14.71 28.67 15.38
C ARG A 48 -16.05 28.32 14.73
N SER A 49 -16.06 27.35 13.82
CA SER A 49 -17.27 26.78 13.24
C SER A 49 -17.25 25.26 13.30
N ARG A 50 -18.42 24.65 13.45
CA ARG A 50 -18.59 23.20 13.33
C ARG A 50 -18.93 22.87 11.88
N PRO A 51 -18.06 22.14 11.15
CA PRO A 51 -18.37 21.73 9.77
C PRO A 51 -19.49 20.68 9.75
N SER A 52 -20.30 20.66 8.68
CA SER A 52 -21.24 19.56 8.43
C SER A 52 -20.50 18.29 8.00
N GLU A 53 -21.16 17.14 8.09
CA GLU A 53 -20.65 15.86 7.56
C GLU A 53 -20.26 15.98 6.09
N GLU A 54 -21.13 16.57 5.26
CA GLU A 54 -20.87 16.76 3.83
C GLU A 54 -19.64 17.62 3.57
N LEU A 55 -19.46 18.72 4.34
CA LEU A 55 -18.29 19.57 4.20
C LEU A 55 -17.01 18.83 4.59
N ILE A 56 -17.04 18.02 5.67
CA ILE A 56 -15.88 17.21 6.06
C ILE A 56 -15.48 16.27 4.93
N LEU A 57 -16.44 15.53 4.36
CA LEU A 57 -16.18 14.58 3.29
C LEU A 57 -15.65 15.26 2.03
N ARG A 58 -16.23 16.40 1.64
CA ARG A 58 -15.76 17.20 0.50
C ARG A 58 -14.33 17.72 0.69
N LEU A 59 -14.02 18.24 1.87
CA LEU A 59 -12.65 18.69 2.18
C LEU A 59 -11.68 17.51 2.20
N ALA A 60 -12.08 16.38 2.76
CA ALA A 60 -11.27 15.17 2.81
C ALA A 60 -10.99 14.60 1.42
N GLU A 61 -11.95 14.69 0.50
CA GLU A 61 -11.79 14.33 -0.91
C GLU A 61 -10.74 15.20 -1.61
N HIS A 62 -10.84 16.53 -1.53
CA HIS A 62 -9.88 17.45 -2.16
C HIS A 62 -8.48 17.46 -1.53
N LEU A 63 -8.33 16.83 -0.36
CA LEU A 63 -7.06 16.63 0.33
C LEU A 63 -6.53 15.20 0.14
N ASP A 64 -7.17 14.36 -0.68
CA ASP A 64 -6.80 12.96 -0.89
C ASP A 64 -6.60 12.22 0.44
N VAL A 65 -7.52 12.44 1.38
CA VAL A 65 -7.50 11.78 2.70
C VAL A 65 -7.93 10.33 2.50
N PRO A 66 -7.15 9.34 2.99
CA PRO A 66 -7.51 7.93 2.91
C PRO A 66 -8.87 7.65 3.54
N VAL A 67 -9.62 6.68 3.01
CA VAL A 67 -11.00 6.39 3.41
C VAL A 67 -11.13 6.10 4.91
N ARG A 68 -10.18 5.35 5.49
CA ARG A 68 -10.08 5.12 6.94
C ARG A 68 -9.99 6.43 7.73
N ASP A 69 -9.14 7.34 7.29
CA ASP A 69 -8.95 8.65 7.94
C ASP A 69 -10.18 9.57 7.78
N ARG A 70 -11.01 9.37 6.75
CA ARG A 70 -12.30 10.07 6.63
C ARG A 70 -13.25 9.71 7.77
N ASN A 71 -13.31 8.42 8.15
CA ASN A 71 -14.09 8.01 9.32
C ASN A 71 -13.54 8.62 10.62
N ALA A 72 -12.21 8.72 10.76
CA ALA A 72 -11.59 9.39 11.90
C ALA A 72 -11.97 10.88 11.98
N LEU A 73 -12.00 11.59 10.84
CA LEU A 73 -12.48 12.98 10.77
C LEU A 73 -13.95 13.12 11.18
N LEU A 74 -14.82 12.22 10.71
CA LEU A 74 -16.24 12.21 11.06
C LEU A 74 -16.46 11.98 12.55
N LEU A 75 -15.77 10.99 13.13
CA LEU A 75 -15.82 10.68 14.56
C LEU A 75 -15.36 11.87 15.41
N ALA A 76 -14.26 12.54 15.01
CA ALA A 76 -13.76 13.74 15.68
C ALA A 76 -14.75 14.91 15.65
N ALA A 77 -15.57 15.03 14.60
CA ALA A 77 -16.66 16.00 14.49
C ALA A 77 -17.97 15.56 15.19
N GLY A 78 -17.99 14.34 15.72
CA GLY A 78 -19.11 13.74 16.41
C GLY A 78 -20.19 13.12 15.51
N TYR A 79 -19.86 12.86 14.25
CA TYR A 79 -20.70 12.09 13.32
C TYR A 79 -20.38 10.59 13.40
N ALA A 80 -21.28 9.77 12.85
CA ALA A 80 -21.02 8.34 12.69
C ALA A 80 -20.03 8.10 11.53
N PRO A 81 -19.23 7.01 11.55
CA PRO A 81 -18.46 6.59 10.39
C PRO A 81 -19.36 6.39 9.17
N ARG A 82 -18.86 6.80 7.99
CA ARG A 82 -19.61 6.69 6.73
C ARG A 82 -19.26 5.43 5.95
N PHE A 83 -17.99 5.03 6.02
CA PHE A 83 -17.43 3.91 5.29
C PHE A 83 -17.34 2.69 6.20
N SER A 84 -17.86 1.55 5.75
CA SER A 84 -17.72 0.29 6.48
C SER A 84 -16.28 -0.19 6.42
N GLU A 85 -15.89 -1.01 7.40
CA GLU A 85 -14.64 -1.76 7.39
C GLU A 85 -15.02 -3.23 7.55
N THR A 86 -15.35 -3.86 6.42
CA THR A 86 -15.85 -5.24 6.42
C THR A 86 -14.67 -6.20 6.27
N PRO A 87 -14.50 -7.19 7.18
CA PRO A 87 -13.43 -8.17 7.05
C PRO A 87 -13.52 -8.91 5.72
N LEU A 88 -12.38 -9.22 5.11
CA LEU A 88 -12.38 -9.86 3.79
C LEU A 88 -12.95 -11.26 3.80
N ASP A 89 -13.02 -11.95 4.94
CA ASP A 89 -13.61 -13.28 5.11
C ASP A 89 -15.14 -13.23 5.33
N ASP A 90 -15.71 -12.05 5.55
CA ASP A 90 -17.15 -11.87 5.70
C ASP A 90 -17.91 -12.42 4.48
N PRO A 91 -19.05 -13.13 4.67
CA PRO A 91 -19.84 -13.65 3.55
C PRO A 91 -20.28 -12.59 2.52
N SER A 92 -20.52 -11.34 2.95
CA SER A 92 -20.89 -10.23 2.06
C SER A 92 -19.77 -9.83 1.10
N MET A 93 -18.52 -10.15 1.43
CA MET A 93 -17.34 -9.94 0.57
C MET A 93 -17.10 -11.07 -0.44
N GLY A 94 -17.95 -12.11 -0.48
CA GLY A 94 -17.77 -13.26 -1.36
C GLY A 94 -17.61 -12.90 -2.84
N ALA A 95 -18.48 -12.02 -3.36
CA ALA A 95 -18.40 -11.59 -4.77
C ALA A 95 -17.11 -10.81 -5.08
N LEU A 96 -16.61 -10.03 -4.12
CA LEU A 96 -15.32 -9.34 -4.24
C LEU A 96 -14.19 -10.36 -4.29
N ARG A 97 -14.13 -11.31 -3.34
CA ARG A 97 -13.10 -12.37 -3.32
C ARG A 97 -13.06 -13.15 -4.63
N GLU A 98 -14.22 -13.59 -5.14
CA GLU A 98 -14.31 -14.27 -6.44
C GLU A 98 -13.85 -13.39 -7.61
N GLY A 99 -14.10 -12.08 -7.54
CA GLY A 99 -13.60 -11.11 -8.51
C GLY A 99 -12.08 -10.98 -8.48
N LEU A 100 -11.51 -10.85 -7.28
CA LEU A 100 -10.07 -10.77 -7.05
C LEU A 100 -9.34 -12.04 -7.51
N GLU A 101 -9.88 -13.22 -7.22
CA GLU A 101 -9.34 -14.50 -7.70
C GLU A 101 -9.34 -14.59 -9.23
N ARG A 102 -10.43 -14.20 -9.90
CA ARG A 102 -10.51 -14.17 -11.36
C ARG A 102 -9.50 -13.20 -11.97
N LEU A 103 -9.33 -12.03 -11.35
CA LEU A 103 -8.35 -11.04 -11.77
C LEU A 103 -6.92 -11.61 -11.66
N LEU A 104 -6.59 -12.23 -10.52
CA LEU A 104 -5.29 -12.86 -10.29
C LEU A 104 -4.98 -13.98 -11.28
N ARG A 105 -5.98 -14.82 -11.62
CA ARG A 105 -5.85 -15.84 -12.68
C ARG A 105 -5.59 -15.22 -14.05
N GLY A 106 -6.11 -14.02 -14.31
CA GLY A 106 -5.86 -13.30 -15.57
C GLY A 106 -4.39 -12.93 -15.80
N TYR A 107 -3.57 -12.90 -14.75
CA TYR A 107 -2.13 -12.65 -14.85
C TYR A 107 -1.30 -13.92 -15.05
N GLU A 108 -1.86 -15.12 -14.89
CA GLU A 108 -1.10 -16.35 -15.03
C GLU A 108 -0.48 -16.50 -16.45
N PRO A 109 0.76 -16.99 -16.58
CA PRO A 109 1.61 -17.57 -15.53
C PRO A 109 2.50 -16.56 -14.78
N TYR A 110 2.28 -15.25 -14.93
CA TYR A 110 3.11 -14.23 -14.29
C TYR A 110 2.73 -14.07 -12.81
N PRO A 111 3.69 -13.97 -11.88
CA PRO A 111 3.38 -13.84 -10.46
C PRO A 111 2.56 -12.58 -10.18
N ALA A 112 1.45 -12.75 -9.47
CA ALA A 112 0.60 -11.66 -9.02
C ALA A 112 0.01 -11.97 -7.65
N PHE A 113 -0.11 -10.96 -6.81
CA PHE A 113 -0.67 -11.06 -5.47
C PHE A 113 -1.36 -9.77 -5.06
N ILE A 114 -2.16 -9.87 -4.01
CA ILE A 114 -2.92 -8.76 -3.45
C ILE A 114 -2.44 -8.54 -2.03
N VAL A 115 -2.23 -7.28 -1.66
CA VAL A 115 -1.89 -6.87 -0.31
C VAL A 115 -2.86 -5.87 0.27
N ASP A 116 -2.92 -5.80 1.60
CA ASP A 116 -3.56 -4.72 2.35
C ASP A 116 -2.64 -3.49 2.51
N ALA A 117 -3.13 -2.48 3.25
CA ALA A 117 -2.39 -1.23 3.52
C ALA A 117 -1.06 -1.42 4.27
N THR A 118 -0.80 -2.59 4.86
CA THR A 118 0.43 -2.91 5.59
C THR A 118 1.22 -4.03 4.90
N TYR A 119 0.99 -4.25 3.61
CA TYR A 119 1.67 -5.27 2.80
C TYR A 119 1.41 -6.72 3.20
N ASN A 120 0.34 -7.00 3.96
CA ASN A 120 -0.05 -8.37 4.24
C ASN A 120 -0.70 -8.98 3.01
N VAL A 121 -0.22 -10.16 2.60
CA VAL A 121 -0.72 -10.88 1.44
C VAL A 121 -2.11 -11.43 1.75
N VAL A 122 -3.08 -10.98 0.96
CA VAL A 122 -4.49 -11.38 1.02
C VAL A 122 -4.75 -12.57 0.12
N ALA A 123 -4.19 -12.54 -1.09
CA ALA A 123 -4.35 -13.59 -2.10
C ALA A 123 -3.17 -13.55 -3.06
N ALA A 124 -2.84 -14.68 -3.67
CA ALA A 124 -1.81 -14.79 -4.70
C ALA A 124 -2.25 -15.79 -5.78
N ASN A 125 -1.75 -15.62 -7.01
CA ASN A 125 -1.97 -16.60 -8.07
C ASN A 125 -0.94 -17.73 -8.03
N ASN A 126 -1.13 -18.75 -8.87
CA ASN A 126 -0.22 -19.89 -8.90
C ASN A 126 1.19 -19.52 -9.39
N GLY A 127 1.32 -18.43 -10.17
CA GLY A 127 2.63 -17.92 -10.60
C GLY A 127 3.54 -17.55 -9.43
N MET A 128 2.98 -17.18 -8.27
CA MET A 128 3.75 -16.87 -7.06
C MET A 128 4.46 -18.09 -6.47
N ALA A 129 3.95 -19.32 -6.71
CA ALA A 129 4.53 -20.55 -6.17
C ALA A 129 6.01 -20.72 -6.57
N LEU A 130 6.37 -20.26 -7.77
CA LEU A 130 7.74 -20.30 -8.28
C LEU A 130 8.72 -19.49 -7.41
N LEU A 131 8.29 -18.31 -6.95
CA LEU A 131 9.12 -17.45 -6.11
C LEU A 131 9.13 -17.96 -4.66
N MET A 132 8.02 -18.53 -4.20
CA MET A 132 7.88 -19.06 -2.85
C MET A 132 8.56 -20.43 -2.67
N ASP A 133 8.92 -21.10 -3.77
CA ASP A 133 9.55 -22.39 -3.72
C ASP A 133 10.86 -22.35 -2.90
N SER A 134 11.10 -23.42 -2.15
CA SER A 134 12.29 -23.58 -1.31
C SER A 134 12.46 -22.49 -0.22
N LEU A 135 11.43 -21.70 0.10
CA LEU A 135 11.46 -20.81 1.26
C LEU A 135 11.19 -21.57 2.57
N PRO A 136 11.82 -21.18 3.69
CA PRO A 136 11.59 -21.83 4.97
C PRO A 136 10.13 -21.82 5.40
N GLU A 137 9.64 -22.96 5.92
CA GLU A 137 8.25 -23.12 6.37
C GLU A 137 7.86 -22.07 7.43
N HIS A 138 8.79 -21.69 8.31
CA HIS A 138 8.51 -20.69 9.35
C HIS A 138 8.18 -19.30 8.78
N LEU A 139 8.69 -18.94 7.59
CA LEU A 139 8.34 -17.69 6.90
C LEU A 139 6.99 -17.80 6.19
N LEU A 140 6.69 -18.97 5.64
CA LEU A 140 5.43 -19.23 4.93
C LEU A 140 4.24 -19.44 5.90
N ALA A 141 4.51 -19.97 7.10
CA ALA A 141 3.53 -20.19 8.15
C ALA A 141 3.27 -18.95 9.01
N ALA A 142 4.10 -17.89 8.89
CA ALA A 142 3.86 -16.64 9.57
C ALA A 142 2.52 -16.04 9.10
N GLN A 143 1.62 -15.77 10.05
CA GLN A 143 0.34 -15.11 9.79
C GLN A 143 0.27 -13.74 10.48
N PRO A 144 -0.06 -12.67 9.75
CA PRO A 144 -0.25 -12.64 8.30
C PRO A 144 1.09 -12.79 7.53
N LEU A 145 1.04 -13.45 6.37
CA LEU A 145 2.17 -13.48 5.44
C LEU A 145 2.38 -12.06 4.92
N ASN A 146 3.57 -11.49 5.06
CA ASN A 146 3.84 -10.11 4.68
C ASN A 146 4.83 -10.04 3.51
N ALA A 147 4.46 -9.35 2.44
CA ALA A 147 5.23 -9.29 1.20
C ALA A 147 6.59 -8.60 1.41
N MET A 148 6.66 -7.55 2.24
CA MET A 148 7.91 -6.84 2.52
C MET A 148 8.86 -7.70 3.36
N ARG A 149 8.33 -8.39 4.39
CA ARG A 149 9.12 -9.35 5.16
C ARG A 149 9.64 -10.46 4.26
N LEU A 150 8.78 -11.13 3.50
CA LEU A 150 9.18 -12.23 2.62
C LEU A 150 10.26 -11.82 1.61
N THR A 151 10.13 -10.62 1.05
CA THR A 151 11.05 -10.10 0.03
C THR A 151 12.42 -9.73 0.61
N LEU A 152 12.43 -9.06 1.77
CA LEU A 152 13.65 -8.46 2.34
C LEU A 152 14.31 -9.32 3.42
N HIS A 153 13.64 -10.34 3.94
CA HIS A 153 14.16 -11.18 5.02
C HIS A 153 15.42 -11.95 4.57
N PRO A 154 16.45 -12.09 5.43
CA PRO A 154 17.70 -12.79 5.08
C PRO A 154 17.53 -14.27 4.73
N GLU A 155 16.46 -14.90 5.21
CA GLU A 155 16.08 -16.28 4.87
C GLU A 155 14.93 -16.34 3.84
N GLY A 156 14.44 -15.16 3.41
CA GLY A 156 13.39 -15.01 2.40
C GLY A 156 13.96 -14.92 0.98
N LEU A 157 13.40 -14.03 0.17
CA LEU A 157 13.85 -13.82 -1.22
C LEU A 157 15.15 -13.04 -1.33
N ALA A 158 15.53 -12.27 -0.30
CA ALA A 158 16.66 -11.34 -0.36
C ALA A 158 17.97 -11.97 -0.90
N PRO A 159 18.40 -13.17 -0.47
CA PRO A 159 19.63 -13.79 -0.98
C PRO A 159 19.58 -14.17 -2.47
N ARG A 160 18.38 -14.29 -3.04
CA ARG A 160 18.17 -14.65 -4.45
C ARG A 160 18.14 -13.42 -5.36
N ILE A 161 17.95 -12.22 -4.81
CA ILE A 161 17.84 -10.97 -5.58
C ILE A 161 19.25 -10.45 -5.88
N ARG A 162 19.64 -10.47 -7.16
CA ARG A 162 20.99 -10.07 -7.60
C ARG A 162 21.26 -8.57 -7.45
N ASN A 163 20.23 -7.74 -7.62
CA ASN A 163 20.30 -6.29 -7.44
C ASN A 163 19.67 -5.82 -6.11
N LEU A 164 19.85 -6.61 -5.03
CA LEU A 164 19.18 -6.40 -3.74
C LEU A 164 19.32 -4.98 -3.19
N ARG A 165 20.50 -4.35 -3.29
CA ARG A 165 20.70 -2.99 -2.76
C ARG A 165 19.76 -1.97 -3.41
N GLU A 166 19.69 -1.97 -4.73
CA GLU A 166 18.84 -1.05 -5.50
C GLU A 166 17.38 -1.36 -5.23
N TRP A 167 17.01 -2.64 -5.29
CA TRP A 167 15.64 -3.10 -5.09
C TRP A 167 15.13 -2.78 -3.69
N ARG A 168 15.92 -3.08 -2.64
CA ARG A 168 15.61 -2.72 -1.26
C ARG A 168 15.46 -1.22 -1.08
N GLY A 169 16.38 -0.42 -1.62
CA GLY A 169 16.29 1.04 -1.55
C GLY A 169 15.00 1.57 -2.18
N HIS A 170 14.61 0.99 -3.32
CA HIS A 170 13.35 1.32 -3.99
C HIS A 170 12.11 1.00 -3.14
N LEU A 171 12.05 -0.21 -2.56
CA LEU A 171 10.93 -0.64 -1.70
C LEU A 171 10.82 0.22 -0.44
N LEU A 172 11.93 0.48 0.25
CA LEU A 172 11.94 1.32 1.46
C LEU A 172 11.51 2.76 1.14
N ALA A 173 11.97 3.33 0.02
CA ALA A 173 11.54 4.66 -0.40
C ALA A 173 10.04 4.70 -0.77
N GLN A 174 9.48 3.60 -1.31
CA GLN A 174 8.04 3.48 -1.54
C GLN A 174 7.26 3.45 -0.22
N MET A 175 7.71 2.67 0.76
CA MET A 175 7.11 2.62 2.10
C MET A 175 7.15 3.99 2.78
N GLU A 176 8.29 4.70 2.72
CA GLU A 176 8.40 6.07 3.26
C GLU A 176 7.39 7.03 2.64
N ARG A 177 7.20 6.98 1.32
CA ARG A 177 6.18 7.78 0.63
C ARG A 177 4.77 7.43 1.15
N GLN A 178 4.45 6.15 1.34
CA GLN A 178 3.15 5.74 1.86
C GLN A 178 2.95 6.14 3.33
N ILE A 179 3.99 6.05 4.17
CA ILE A 179 3.98 6.55 5.56
C ILE A 179 3.79 8.07 5.56
N ALA A 180 4.41 8.80 4.63
CA ALA A 180 4.23 10.24 4.52
C ALA A 180 2.83 10.64 4.02
N LEU A 181 2.01 9.70 3.53
CA LEU A 181 0.65 9.94 3.04
C LEU A 181 -0.45 9.38 3.95
N SER A 182 -0.11 8.50 4.90
CA SER A 182 -1.03 7.82 5.82
C SER A 182 -0.63 8.05 7.28
N ARG A 183 -1.54 7.79 8.22
CA ARG A 183 -1.24 7.84 9.66
C ARG A 183 -1.21 6.43 10.26
N SER A 184 -0.43 5.54 9.67
CA SER A 184 -0.33 4.15 10.10
C SER A 184 0.93 3.90 10.92
N ASP A 185 0.75 3.67 12.23
CA ASP A 185 1.85 3.24 13.11
C ASP A 185 2.31 1.82 12.77
N ALA A 186 1.39 0.93 12.42
CA ALA A 186 1.71 -0.44 11.98
C ALA A 186 2.62 -0.46 10.73
N LEU A 187 2.39 0.44 9.77
CA LEU A 187 3.24 0.56 8.59
C LEU A 187 4.63 1.11 8.96
N ARG A 188 4.72 2.03 9.93
CA ARG A 188 5.99 2.55 10.43
C ARG A 188 6.79 1.46 11.16
N GLU A 189 6.14 0.68 12.02
CA GLU A 189 6.75 -0.44 12.72
C GLU A 189 7.29 -1.48 11.74
N LEU A 190 6.50 -1.83 10.70
CA LEU A 190 6.96 -2.73 9.64
C LEU A 190 8.18 -2.14 8.89
N TYR A 191 8.15 -0.85 8.54
CA TYR A 191 9.29 -0.19 7.90
C TYR A 191 10.56 -0.29 8.75
N GLU A 192 10.47 0.05 10.04
CA GLU A 192 11.60 0.00 10.96
C GLU A 192 12.16 -1.43 11.09
N GLU A 193 11.28 -2.43 11.17
CA GLU A 193 11.66 -3.85 11.20
C GLU A 193 12.42 -4.25 9.93
N VAL A 194 11.82 -4.07 8.75
CA VAL A 194 12.43 -4.55 7.50
C VAL A 194 13.65 -3.74 7.11
N ALA A 195 13.74 -2.47 7.50
CA ALA A 195 14.91 -1.61 7.33
C ALA A 195 16.11 -2.07 8.18
N ALA A 196 15.86 -2.75 9.30
CA ALA A 196 16.90 -3.30 10.17
C ALA A 196 17.49 -4.64 9.68
N TYR A 197 16.88 -5.30 8.69
CA TYR A 197 17.44 -6.55 8.15
C TYR A 197 18.85 -6.35 7.55
N PRO A 198 19.78 -7.29 7.79
CA PRO A 198 21.16 -7.18 7.32
C PRO A 198 21.25 -7.27 5.80
N VAL A 199 22.12 -6.44 5.21
CA VAL A 199 22.51 -6.51 3.80
C VAL A 199 23.89 -7.15 3.72
N ARG A 200 24.09 -8.19 2.90
CA ARG A 200 25.38 -8.90 2.85
C ARG A 200 26.40 -8.02 2.13
N ALA A 201 27.65 -8.04 2.60
CA ALA A 201 28.73 -7.23 2.01
C ALA A 201 29.04 -7.59 0.55
N GLN A 202 28.76 -8.83 0.13
CA GLN A 202 28.92 -9.31 -1.25
C GLN A 202 27.86 -8.75 -2.20
N ASP A 203 26.81 -8.10 -1.69
CA ASP A 203 25.84 -7.37 -2.48
C ASP A 203 26.42 -6.06 -3.01
N ALA A 204 27.72 -5.76 -2.78
CA ALA A 204 28.50 -4.74 -3.49
C ALA A 204 28.43 -5.00 -5.00
N GLY A 205 27.45 -4.37 -5.66
CA GLY A 205 27.02 -4.74 -6.99
C GLY A 205 28.13 -4.63 -8.02
N ARG A 206 28.11 -5.53 -9.00
CA ARG A 206 28.65 -5.18 -10.32
C ARG A 206 27.79 -4.03 -10.84
N GLU A 207 28.43 -2.90 -11.16
CA GLU A 207 27.80 -1.84 -11.92
C GLU A 207 27.15 -2.46 -13.18
N PRO A 208 25.92 -2.06 -13.55
CA PRO A 208 25.32 -2.47 -14.81
C PRO A 208 26.28 -2.14 -15.95
N GLN A 209 26.68 -3.14 -16.73
CA GLN A 209 27.63 -2.96 -17.84
C GLN A 209 27.08 -2.04 -18.94
N GLU A 210 25.77 -1.84 -18.99
CA GLU A 210 25.11 -0.88 -19.88
C GLU A 210 23.89 -0.25 -19.17
N PRO A 211 23.66 1.07 -19.32
CA PRO A 211 22.44 1.70 -18.85
C PRO A 211 21.28 1.29 -19.77
N VAL A 212 20.60 0.20 -19.42
CA VAL A 212 19.33 -0.15 -20.06
C VAL A 212 18.29 0.88 -19.60
N PRO A 213 17.61 1.59 -20.52
CA PRO A 213 16.65 2.61 -20.16
C PRO A 213 15.36 1.94 -19.66
N TYR A 214 15.37 1.48 -18.41
CA TYR A 214 14.14 1.04 -17.79
C TYR A 214 13.36 2.26 -17.28
N PHE A 215 12.08 2.35 -17.66
CA PHE A 215 11.13 3.30 -17.08
C PHE A 215 10.75 2.94 -15.62
N ALA A 216 11.21 1.80 -15.12
CA ALA A 216 11.04 1.30 -13.76
C ALA A 216 12.23 0.41 -13.35
N LEU A 217 12.65 0.41 -12.08
CA LEU A 217 13.73 -0.48 -11.62
C LEU A 217 13.25 -1.95 -11.70
N PRO A 218 13.91 -2.86 -12.44
CA PRO A 218 13.52 -4.26 -12.43
C PRO A 218 14.06 -4.98 -11.18
N MET A 219 13.30 -5.96 -10.68
CA MET A 219 13.79 -6.96 -9.74
C MET A 219 14.48 -8.08 -10.53
N VAL A 220 15.77 -8.30 -10.27
CA VAL A 220 16.54 -9.39 -10.89
C VAL A 220 16.75 -10.48 -9.85
N ILE A 221 16.12 -11.64 -10.05
CA ILE A 221 16.12 -12.75 -9.09
C ILE A 221 16.63 -14.04 -9.73
N GLU A 222 17.40 -14.81 -8.96
CA GLU A 222 17.84 -16.15 -9.35
C GLU A 222 16.86 -17.22 -8.86
N HIS A 223 16.51 -18.16 -9.74
CA HIS A 223 15.67 -19.30 -9.42
C HIS A 223 16.10 -20.52 -10.27
N GLU A 224 16.43 -21.65 -9.64
CA GLU A 224 16.88 -22.88 -10.31
C GLU A 224 17.99 -22.62 -11.36
N GLY A 225 18.97 -21.77 -11.02
CA GLY A 225 20.08 -21.40 -11.91
C GLY A 225 19.72 -20.45 -13.06
N HIS A 226 18.44 -20.05 -13.17
CA HIS A 226 17.97 -19.07 -14.15
C HIS A 226 17.90 -17.68 -13.52
N VAL A 227 18.25 -16.66 -14.30
CA VAL A 227 18.11 -15.26 -13.89
C VAL A 227 16.83 -14.73 -14.52
N LEU A 228 15.90 -14.32 -13.67
CA LEU A 228 14.61 -13.76 -14.04
C LEU A 228 14.61 -12.27 -13.76
N SER A 229 14.02 -11.50 -14.66
CA SER A 229 13.90 -10.04 -14.53
C SER A 229 12.43 -9.64 -14.56
N PHE A 230 11.99 -8.89 -13.56
CA PHE A 230 10.61 -8.48 -13.38
C PHE A 230 10.48 -6.97 -13.22
N VAL A 231 9.48 -6.38 -13.87
CA VAL A 231 9.00 -5.02 -13.56
C VAL A 231 7.78 -5.16 -12.68
N ALA A 232 7.82 -4.58 -11.48
CA ALA A 232 6.67 -4.52 -10.60
C ALA A 232 5.67 -3.46 -11.08
N SER A 233 4.39 -3.81 -11.04
CA SER A 233 3.29 -2.90 -11.32
C SER A 233 2.22 -3.05 -10.25
N ILE A 234 1.85 -1.91 -9.64
CA ILE A 234 0.82 -1.81 -8.61
C ILE A 234 -0.47 -1.25 -9.20
N SER A 235 -1.61 -1.85 -8.86
CA SER A 235 -2.95 -1.37 -9.22
C SER A 235 -3.83 -1.24 -7.97
N THR A 236 -4.54 -0.12 -7.83
CA THR A 236 -5.40 0.20 -6.67
C THR A 236 -6.85 0.44 -7.08
N PHE A 237 -7.78 0.34 -6.12
CA PHE A 237 -9.21 0.59 -6.33
C PHE A 237 -9.56 2.06 -6.02
N ASN A 238 -10.04 2.83 -7.02
CA ASN A 238 -10.20 4.28 -6.91
C ASN A 238 -11.56 4.76 -6.35
N THR A 239 -12.57 3.90 -6.21
CA THR A 239 -13.91 4.26 -5.67
C THR A 239 -14.48 3.24 -4.68
N PRO A 240 -13.74 2.93 -3.60
CA PRO A 240 -14.19 1.95 -2.61
C PRO A 240 -15.24 2.57 -1.66
N MET A 241 -16.39 1.91 -1.53
CA MET A 241 -17.41 2.24 -0.52
C MET A 241 -17.10 1.61 0.86
N ASP A 242 -16.00 0.87 0.96
CA ASP A 242 -15.55 0.14 2.15
C ASP A 242 -14.04 0.34 2.33
N VAL A 243 -13.61 0.58 3.57
CA VAL A 243 -12.21 0.83 3.96
C VAL A 243 -11.30 -0.33 3.54
N THR A 244 -11.74 -1.57 3.74
CA THR A 244 -10.95 -2.75 3.43
C THR A 244 -10.60 -2.80 1.95
N VAL A 245 -11.55 -2.49 1.07
CA VAL A 245 -11.33 -2.46 -0.39
C VAL A 245 -10.43 -1.30 -0.80
N ALA A 246 -10.53 -0.17 -0.10
CA ALA A 246 -9.70 1.00 -0.36
C ALA A 246 -8.21 0.78 -0.10
N GLU A 247 -7.92 -0.17 0.79
CA GLU A 247 -6.58 -0.49 1.24
C GLU A 247 -5.97 -1.66 0.45
N LEU A 248 -6.71 -2.27 -0.47
CA LEU A 248 -6.19 -3.32 -1.33
C LEU A 248 -5.37 -2.75 -2.49
N ALA A 249 -4.23 -3.40 -2.73
CA ALA A 249 -3.40 -3.20 -3.91
C ALA A 249 -3.05 -4.53 -4.56
N ILE A 250 -3.14 -4.59 -5.88
CA ILE A 250 -2.68 -5.73 -6.68
C ILE A 250 -1.26 -5.43 -7.14
N GLU A 251 -0.33 -6.30 -6.76
CA GLU A 251 1.06 -6.29 -7.20
C GLU A 251 1.28 -7.36 -8.25
N THR A 252 1.89 -6.97 -9.37
CA THR A 252 2.17 -7.85 -10.50
C THR A 252 3.64 -7.78 -10.85
N LEU A 253 4.28 -8.94 -11.01
CA LEU A 253 5.66 -9.06 -11.44
C LEU A 253 5.67 -9.45 -12.92
N LEU A 254 5.71 -8.43 -13.79
CA LEU A 254 5.69 -8.62 -15.23
C LEU A 254 7.09 -8.93 -15.75
N PRO A 255 7.27 -9.94 -16.62
CA PRO A 255 8.59 -10.27 -17.13
C PRO A 255 9.17 -9.11 -17.95
N ALA A 256 10.39 -8.69 -17.61
CA ALA A 256 11.07 -7.55 -18.21
C ALA A 256 11.85 -7.91 -19.48
N ASP A 257 12.00 -9.20 -19.79
CA ASP A 257 12.70 -9.70 -20.97
C ASP A 257 12.07 -10.99 -21.55
N PRO A 258 12.36 -11.32 -22.83
CA PRO A 258 11.82 -12.52 -23.47
C PRO A 258 12.28 -13.84 -22.84
N ALA A 259 13.44 -13.87 -22.18
CA ALA A 259 13.97 -15.08 -21.55
C ALA A 259 13.12 -15.48 -20.33
N THR A 260 12.77 -14.49 -19.52
CA THR A 260 11.87 -14.62 -18.36
C THR A 260 10.47 -15.06 -18.82
N VAL A 261 9.93 -14.47 -19.91
CA VAL A 261 8.65 -14.91 -20.50
C VAL A 261 8.69 -16.40 -20.87
N LYS A 262 9.75 -16.82 -21.57
CA LYS A 262 9.90 -18.21 -22.02
C LYS A 262 9.95 -19.16 -20.83
N TYR A 263 10.73 -18.82 -19.80
CA TYR A 263 10.89 -19.61 -18.59
C TYR A 263 9.55 -19.80 -17.83
N LEU A 264 8.83 -18.71 -17.58
CA LEU A 264 7.54 -18.76 -16.87
C LEU A 264 6.49 -19.59 -17.62
N ARG A 265 6.48 -19.51 -18.96
CA ARG A 265 5.57 -20.32 -19.78
C ARG A 265 5.94 -21.81 -19.78
N SER A 266 7.23 -22.15 -19.71
CA SER A 266 7.65 -23.55 -19.61
C SER A 266 7.45 -24.15 -18.22
N ALA A 267 7.51 -23.34 -17.16
CA ALA A 267 7.28 -23.81 -15.80
C ALA A 267 5.78 -24.00 -15.48
N ALA A 268 4.89 -23.38 -16.25
CA ALA A 268 3.44 -23.46 -16.08
C ALA A 268 2.77 -24.56 -16.92
N GLY A 269 3.50 -25.21 -17.83
CA GLY A 269 3.02 -26.30 -18.69
C GLY A 269 3.57 -27.65 -18.25
#